data_AF-A0A6J6SCT6-F1
#
_entry.id   AF-A0A6J6SCT6-F1
#
_cell.length_a   1.000
_cell.length_b   1.000
_cell.length_c   1.000
_cell.angle_alpha   90.00
_cell.angle_beta   90.00
_cell.angle_gamma   90.00
#
_symmetry.space_group_name_H-M   'P 1'
#
loop_
_entity.id
_entity.type
_entity.pdbx_description
1 polymer ?
#
loop_
_entity_poly.entity_id
_entity_poly.type
_entity_poly.pdbx_seq_one_letter_code
_entity_poly.pdbx_strand_id
1 'polypeptide(L)'
;MCTCEHHSRRPVTASRRALLAGSTGLVTTAAVLRFDPAAAGESRTETYTGSFRGVATPDWHYLPVEVPPGVREIEVSYSYEKTDTGLGFSANVIDIGIFDPRGTDLDDGNGATGFRGWSGGARDSFRISARRATPGYLAGPITAGTWHVALGPFAVVPPGVDYEVTVTLRFGRERRRFRPDPAPRRVRGTGPGWYRGDCHLHTVHSDGRHTQASLAALAREAGLDFIGSTEHNTSSAQLTWGRHTPDDLLVLNGEEVTTRAGHWLALGLPAGTWVDWRFRPEDDALTTFTERVRGVGGLAVTAHPFAPGPGSTWGFDPTYAAMDLVEIWNGPWTLDDQFAVEAWHALLVAGTYVPVMGSSDSHTEDQVVGLPQTVVRAGTLSTPAVVRGLRGGHSWIAESSAVDLSLTASLGDRTATCGEALGAAATDLVDVRLTVTGAPGCLAQLRGPVGVLGGAVTDDEGAGEVVVTVPAGLVPFVRAEVRRLDGAPVLDPLAGVPALAMVAMTNPVFLGAGPSRRTGAATGS
;
A
#
# COMPACT_ATOMS: atom_id res chain seq x y z
N MET A 1 -9.31 -15.99 12.30
CA MET A 1 -9.99 -17.28 12.57
C MET A 1 -11.18 -17.05 13.51
N CYS A 2 -12.40 -17.34 13.06
CA CYS A 2 -13.48 -17.77 13.94
C CYS A 2 -14.54 -18.47 13.08
N THR A 3 -14.67 -19.78 13.27
CA THR A 3 -15.58 -20.69 12.56
C THR A 3 -17.00 -20.54 13.09
N CYS A 4 -18.01 -20.43 12.22
CA CYS A 4 -19.42 -20.53 12.60
C CYS A 4 -20.19 -21.53 11.72
N GLU A 5 -20.74 -22.55 12.36
CA GLU A 5 -21.68 -23.52 11.79
C GLU A 5 -23.03 -22.86 11.46
N HIS A 6 -23.56 -23.11 10.27
CA HIS A 6 -24.88 -22.63 9.86
C HIS A 6 -25.98 -23.66 10.16
N HIS A 7 -27.06 -23.19 10.78
CA HIS A 7 -28.36 -23.87 10.78
C HIS A 7 -29.32 -23.12 9.84
N SER A 8 -29.77 -23.84 8.82
CA SER A 8 -30.68 -23.42 7.76
C SER A 8 -32.09 -23.05 8.25
N ARG A 9 -32.61 -21.88 7.85
CA ARG A 9 -34.06 -21.66 7.64
C ARG A 9 -34.34 -20.70 6.47
N ARG A 10 -35.41 -21.03 5.74
CA ARG A 10 -35.91 -20.48 4.45
C ARG A 10 -36.43 -19.02 4.54
N PRO A 11 -36.51 -18.30 3.39
CA PRO A 11 -36.86 -16.88 3.35
C PRO A 11 -38.38 -16.65 3.47
N VAL A 12 -38.76 -15.60 4.19
CA VAL A 12 -40.11 -15.00 4.15
C VAL A 12 -40.01 -13.71 3.33
N THR A 13 -40.85 -13.62 2.31
CA THR A 13 -41.02 -12.48 1.43
C THR A 13 -41.60 -11.27 2.18
N ALA A 14 -40.99 -10.10 2.03
CA ALA A 14 -41.56 -8.84 2.53
C ALA A 14 -41.81 -7.85 1.37
N SER A 15 -43.07 -7.43 1.31
CA SER A 15 -43.69 -6.53 0.35
C SER A 15 -43.23 -5.08 0.51
N ARG A 16 -43.15 -4.37 -0.62
CA ARG A 16 -42.95 -2.92 -0.73
C ARG A 16 -44.14 -2.15 -0.10
N ARG A 17 -43.86 -1.27 0.86
CA ARG A 17 -44.55 0.04 0.97
C ARG A 17 -43.74 1.04 1.80
N ALA A 18 -43.77 2.26 1.29
CA ALA A 18 -43.00 3.43 1.69
C ALA A 18 -43.18 3.85 3.16
N LEU A 19 -42.11 4.44 3.70
CA LEU A 19 -42.20 5.54 4.64
C LEU A 19 -41.13 6.58 4.30
N LEU A 20 -41.63 7.70 3.78
CA LEU A 20 -40.94 8.98 3.75
C LEU A 20 -40.75 9.44 5.20
N ALA A 21 -39.51 9.49 5.66
CA ALA A 21 -39.12 10.27 6.82
C ALA A 21 -37.94 11.13 6.38
N GLY A 22 -38.12 12.46 6.46
CA GLY A 22 -37.13 13.43 6.02
C GLY A 22 -35.82 13.26 6.78
N SER A 23 -34.75 13.04 6.03
CA SER A 23 -33.39 13.13 6.54
C SER A 23 -33.03 14.60 6.69
N THR A 24 -33.20 15.15 7.88
CA THR A 24 -32.47 16.34 8.30
C THR A 24 -30.98 16.02 8.25
N GLY A 25 -30.27 16.68 7.34
CA GLY A 25 -28.81 16.62 7.21
C GLY A 25 -28.09 17.12 8.46
N LEU A 26 -26.76 16.95 8.45
CA LEU A 26 -25.84 17.32 9.53
C LEU A 26 -26.30 18.52 10.37
N VAL A 27 -26.58 18.29 11.65
CA VAL A 27 -26.58 19.36 12.66
C VAL A 27 -25.18 19.42 13.25
N THR A 28 -24.25 20.03 12.52
CA THR A 28 -22.97 20.47 13.07
C THR A 28 -22.69 21.88 12.57
N THR A 29 -23.27 22.89 13.21
CA THR A 29 -22.58 24.18 13.32
C THR A 29 -21.56 24.00 14.44
N ALA A 30 -20.44 23.31 14.17
CA ALA A 30 -19.35 23.27 15.14
C ALA A 30 -18.84 24.70 15.30
N ALA A 31 -19.24 25.37 16.39
CA ALA A 31 -18.73 26.68 16.72
C ALA A 31 -17.22 26.57 16.88
N VAL A 32 -16.47 27.48 16.25
CA VAL A 32 -15.02 27.55 16.36
C VAL A 32 -14.60 27.54 17.83
N LEU A 33 -13.74 26.59 18.25
CA LEU A 33 -13.18 26.62 19.60
C LEU A 33 -12.14 27.71 19.67
N ARG A 34 -12.30 28.62 20.63
CA ARG A 34 -11.41 29.76 20.84
C ARG A 34 -10.72 29.63 22.19
N PHE A 35 -9.40 29.69 22.16
CA PHE A 35 -8.58 29.60 23.36
C PHE A 35 -7.99 30.96 23.70
N ASP A 36 -8.20 31.40 24.94
CA ASP A 36 -7.52 32.58 25.45
C ASP A 36 -6.02 32.32 25.65
N PRO A 37 -5.14 33.30 25.38
CA PRO A 37 -3.73 33.21 25.72
C PRO A 37 -3.53 32.93 27.22
N ALA A 38 -2.52 32.11 27.55
CA ALA A 38 -2.20 31.75 28.93
C ALA A 38 -0.70 31.85 29.22
N ALA A 39 -0.34 31.93 30.51
CA ALA A 39 1.06 32.02 30.91
C ALA A 39 1.82 30.70 30.65
N ALA A 40 3.14 30.78 30.56
CA ALA A 40 3.98 29.59 30.39
C ALA A 40 3.80 28.61 31.55
N GLY A 41 3.56 27.33 31.23
CA GLY A 41 3.28 26.28 32.21
C GLY A 41 1.80 25.99 32.41
N GLU A 42 0.90 26.87 31.93
CA GLU A 42 -0.53 26.63 31.97
C GLU A 42 -1.02 25.76 30.80
N SER A 43 -2.22 25.20 30.96
CA SER A 43 -2.98 24.55 29.89
C SER A 43 -4.40 25.09 29.83
N ARG A 44 -5.03 24.95 28.65
CA ARG A 44 -6.44 25.21 28.41
C ARG A 44 -7.02 24.02 27.65
N THR A 45 -8.26 23.64 27.96
CA THR A 45 -8.92 22.48 27.38
C THR A 45 -10.33 22.86 26.99
N GLU A 46 -10.73 22.51 25.77
CA GLU A 46 -12.06 22.73 25.24
C GLU A 46 -12.51 21.48 24.47
N THR A 47 -13.83 21.32 24.31
CA THR A 47 -14.41 20.09 23.74
C THR A 47 -15.45 20.41 22.66
N TYR A 48 -15.38 19.69 21.55
CA TYR A 48 -16.46 19.56 20.58
C TYR A 48 -17.32 18.34 20.91
N THR A 49 -18.61 18.47 20.64
CA THR A 49 -19.54 17.34 20.55
C THR A 49 -20.26 17.40 19.22
N GLY A 50 -20.49 16.25 18.59
CA GLY A 50 -21.19 16.19 17.32
C GLY A 50 -21.75 14.80 17.02
N SER A 51 -22.32 14.67 15.82
CA SER A 51 -22.98 13.44 15.39
C SER A 51 -22.80 13.22 13.90
N PHE A 52 -22.57 11.97 13.50
CA PHE A 52 -22.69 11.53 12.12
C PHE A 52 -23.97 10.69 11.98
N ARG A 53 -24.81 11.04 11.00
CA ARG A 53 -26.12 10.42 10.76
C ARG A 53 -26.32 10.23 9.26
N GLY A 54 -26.32 8.98 8.81
CA GLY A 54 -26.75 8.61 7.46
C GLY A 54 -25.81 8.94 6.30
N VAL A 55 -26.33 8.78 5.08
CA VAL A 55 -25.61 8.80 3.79
C VAL A 55 -25.07 10.16 3.34
N ALA A 56 -25.45 11.25 4.02
CA ALA A 56 -24.95 12.60 3.74
C ALA A 56 -23.71 12.96 4.58
N THR A 57 -23.14 11.98 5.28
CA THR A 57 -21.93 12.17 6.08
C THR A 57 -20.74 12.46 5.15
N PRO A 58 -20.06 13.62 5.28
CA PRO A 58 -18.93 13.95 4.41
C PRO A 58 -17.77 13.00 4.65
N ASP A 59 -16.94 12.78 3.63
CA ASP A 59 -15.76 11.92 3.76
C ASP A 59 -14.73 12.47 4.77
N TRP A 60 -14.66 13.79 4.89
CA TRP A 60 -13.83 14.49 5.86
C TRP A 60 -14.59 15.64 6.50
N HIS A 61 -14.53 15.73 7.82
CA HIS A 61 -15.15 16.78 8.63
C HIS A 61 -14.07 17.53 9.42
N TYR A 62 -14.01 18.84 9.28
CA TYR A 62 -12.96 19.67 9.88
C TYR A 62 -13.50 20.52 11.03
N LEU A 63 -12.88 20.39 12.20
CA LEU A 63 -13.22 21.13 13.41
C LEU A 63 -12.20 22.27 13.62
N PRO A 64 -12.61 23.54 13.45
CA PRO A 64 -11.68 24.69 13.45
C PRO A 64 -11.32 25.15 14.87
N VAL A 65 -10.03 25.09 15.21
CA VAL A 65 -9.44 25.46 16.51
C VAL A 65 -8.61 26.73 16.37
N GLU A 66 -9.01 27.82 17.03
CA GLU A 66 -8.20 29.05 17.12
C GLU A 66 -7.10 28.87 18.16
N VAL A 67 -5.87 28.67 17.66
CA VAL A 67 -4.67 28.51 18.49
C VAL A 67 -4.02 29.88 18.72
N PRO A 68 -3.97 30.40 19.96
CA PRO A 68 -3.32 31.67 20.26
C PRO A 68 -1.79 31.58 20.22
N PRO A 69 -1.06 32.71 20.19
CA PRO A 69 0.38 32.72 20.37
C PRO A 69 0.81 32.12 21.70
N GLY A 70 2.00 31.50 21.73
CA GLY A 70 2.61 30.99 22.97
C GLY A 70 2.27 29.54 23.32
N VAL A 71 1.52 28.85 22.47
CA VAL A 71 1.28 27.40 22.57
C VAL A 71 2.55 26.65 22.18
N ARG A 72 2.93 25.67 23.01
CA ARG A 72 4.10 24.80 22.77
C ARG A 72 3.72 23.39 22.34
N GLU A 73 2.51 22.96 22.68
CA GLU A 73 2.01 21.61 22.38
C GLU A 73 0.48 21.67 22.20
N ILE A 74 0.00 20.94 21.20
CA ILE A 74 -1.41 20.62 20.97
C ILE A 74 -1.59 19.13 21.29
N GLU A 75 -2.54 18.82 22.16
CA GLU A 75 -3.01 17.47 22.44
C GLU A 75 -4.48 17.37 22.02
N VAL A 76 -4.83 16.31 21.32
CA VAL A 76 -6.20 16.04 20.90
C VAL A 76 -6.54 14.61 21.25
N SER A 77 -7.72 14.39 21.81
CA SER A 77 -8.31 13.07 22.00
C SER A 77 -9.75 13.08 21.52
N TYR A 78 -10.26 11.91 21.14
CA TYR A 78 -11.67 11.76 20.79
C TYR A 78 -12.27 10.48 21.37
N SER A 79 -13.59 10.46 21.47
CA SER A 79 -14.35 9.28 21.87
C SER A 79 -15.65 9.20 21.11
N TYR A 80 -16.08 7.97 20.82
CA TYR A 80 -17.34 7.67 20.17
C TYR A 80 -17.68 6.18 20.41
N GLU A 81 -18.93 5.81 20.22
CA GLU A 81 -19.36 4.42 20.40
C GLU A 81 -18.98 3.56 19.19
N LYS A 82 -18.05 2.62 19.40
CA LYS A 82 -17.69 1.57 18.43
C LYS A 82 -18.73 0.46 18.48
N THR A 83 -19.95 0.73 18.02
CA THR A 83 -21.07 -0.23 18.06
C THR A 83 -20.78 -1.40 17.13
N ASP A 84 -20.47 -2.60 17.64
CA ASP A 84 -20.35 -3.83 16.84
C ASP A 84 -21.73 -4.51 16.71
N THR A 85 -22.24 -4.64 15.49
CA THR A 85 -23.54 -5.31 15.26
C THR A 85 -23.43 -6.85 15.19
N GLY A 86 -22.23 -7.42 15.26
CA GLY A 86 -21.99 -8.87 15.23
C GLY A 86 -21.99 -9.49 13.81
N LEU A 87 -22.00 -8.67 12.75
CA LEU A 87 -21.97 -9.11 11.34
C LEU A 87 -20.62 -8.85 10.64
N GLY A 88 -19.50 -8.87 11.39
CA GLY A 88 -18.14 -8.96 10.85
C GLY A 88 -17.55 -7.68 10.23
N PHE A 89 -18.36 -6.68 9.88
CA PHE A 89 -17.89 -5.40 9.28
C PHE A 89 -18.74 -4.19 9.67
N SER A 90 -19.46 -4.25 10.78
CA SER A 90 -20.44 -3.22 11.14
C SER A 90 -20.14 -2.62 12.50
N ALA A 91 -18.95 -2.01 12.58
CA ALA A 91 -18.59 -1.09 13.66
C ALA A 91 -18.45 0.34 13.13
N ASN A 92 -18.81 1.32 13.96
CA ASN A 92 -18.48 2.70 13.65
C ASN A 92 -16.97 2.90 13.64
N VAL A 93 -16.46 3.58 12.62
CA VAL A 93 -15.06 3.97 12.47
C VAL A 93 -15.03 5.44 12.13
N ILE A 94 -14.47 6.24 13.03
CA ILE A 94 -14.16 7.64 12.80
C ILE A 94 -12.65 7.76 12.89
N ASP A 95 -12.00 8.20 11.82
CA ASP A 95 -10.57 8.44 11.79
C ASP A 95 -10.25 9.82 12.35
N ILE A 96 -9.00 10.04 12.79
CA ILE A 96 -8.54 11.32 13.32
C ILE A 96 -7.22 11.79 12.72
N GLY A 97 -7.14 13.09 12.41
CA GLY A 97 -5.93 13.77 11.96
C GLY A 97 -5.98 15.27 12.26
N ILE A 98 -5.01 16.03 11.76
CA ILE A 98 -4.97 17.48 11.97
C ILE A 98 -4.22 18.24 10.88
N PHE A 99 -4.72 19.42 10.57
CA PHE A 99 -4.11 20.41 9.70
C PHE A 99 -3.82 21.70 10.48
N ASP A 100 -2.75 22.39 10.12
CA ASP A 100 -2.32 23.67 10.69
C ASP A 100 -2.93 24.86 9.91
N PRO A 101 -2.60 26.11 10.26
CA PRO A 101 -3.18 27.31 9.66
C PRO A 101 -2.90 27.51 8.16
N ARG A 102 -2.07 26.66 7.53
CA ARG A 102 -1.90 26.67 6.08
C ARG A 102 -3.10 26.08 5.34
N GLY A 103 -4.02 25.41 6.05
CA GLY A 103 -5.33 25.05 5.55
C GLY A 103 -5.49 23.56 5.19
N THR A 104 -6.70 23.21 4.79
CA THR A 104 -7.15 21.83 4.51
C THR A 104 -7.32 21.55 3.02
N ASP A 105 -6.98 22.50 2.15
CA ASP A 105 -7.13 22.31 0.71
C ASP A 105 -6.33 21.09 0.23
N LEU A 106 -6.81 20.46 -0.85
CA LEU A 106 -6.07 19.37 -1.49
C LEU A 106 -4.73 19.88 -1.99
N ASP A 107 -3.70 19.04 -1.92
CA ASP A 107 -2.35 19.41 -2.33
C ASP A 107 -2.29 19.67 -3.85
N ASP A 108 -2.26 20.93 -4.25
CA ASP A 108 -2.21 21.40 -5.65
C ASP A 108 -0.83 21.24 -6.32
N GLY A 109 0.15 20.64 -5.64
CA GLY A 109 1.49 20.46 -6.19
C GLY A 109 2.47 21.59 -5.87
N ASN A 110 2.04 22.71 -5.27
CA ASN A 110 2.90 23.85 -4.96
C ASN A 110 3.41 23.91 -3.52
N GLY A 111 3.12 22.89 -2.71
CA GLY A 111 3.70 22.74 -1.38
C GLY A 111 3.29 23.84 -0.42
N ALA A 112 2.21 23.60 0.30
CA ALA A 112 2.24 23.48 1.76
C ALA A 112 0.80 23.25 2.21
N THR A 113 0.33 22.02 2.07
CA THR A 113 -0.89 21.64 2.80
C THR A 113 -0.64 21.83 4.29
N GLY A 114 -1.68 22.21 5.01
CA GLY A 114 -1.60 22.30 6.46
C GLY A 114 -1.36 20.95 7.12
N PHE A 115 -1.17 19.83 6.40
CA PHE A 115 -1.08 18.50 6.98
C PHE A 115 -0.06 18.41 8.12
N ARG A 116 -0.50 17.85 9.25
CA ARG A 116 0.33 17.62 10.44
C ARG A 116 0.27 16.18 10.95
N GLY A 117 -0.53 15.32 10.33
CA GLY A 117 -0.59 13.91 10.67
C GLY A 117 -1.98 13.32 10.57
N TRP A 118 -1.99 12.00 10.53
CA TRP A 118 -3.16 11.15 10.40
C TRP A 118 -2.93 9.87 11.21
N SER A 119 -3.96 9.40 11.92
CA SER A 119 -3.93 8.11 12.62
C SER A 119 -4.84 7.07 11.99
N GLY A 120 -5.71 7.45 11.04
CA GLY A 120 -6.90 6.65 10.77
C GLY A 120 -7.67 6.41 12.08
N GLY A 121 -8.16 5.19 12.26
CA GLY A 121 -8.77 4.70 13.49
C GLY A 121 -7.78 4.06 14.49
N ALA A 122 -6.46 4.14 14.24
CA ALA A 122 -5.45 3.42 15.03
C ALA A 122 -5.24 4.00 16.45
N ARG A 123 -5.63 5.25 16.70
CA ARG A 123 -5.37 5.96 17.96
C ARG A 123 -6.58 6.76 18.41
N ASP A 124 -6.75 6.83 19.73
CA ASP A 124 -7.74 7.67 20.42
C ASP A 124 -7.25 9.09 20.73
N SER A 125 -5.94 9.33 20.58
CA SER A 125 -5.32 10.58 20.95
C SER A 125 -3.96 10.79 20.28
N PHE A 126 -3.57 12.06 20.15
CA PHE A 126 -2.25 12.44 19.67
C PHE A 126 -1.76 13.73 20.30
N ARG A 127 -0.44 13.95 20.24
CA ARG A 127 0.23 15.18 20.67
C ARG A 127 1.21 15.66 19.62
N ILE A 128 1.30 16.97 19.46
CA ILE A 128 2.24 17.63 18.54
C ILE A 128 2.90 18.79 19.25
N SER A 129 4.22 18.86 19.18
CA SER A 129 5.04 19.97 19.65
C SER A 129 6.15 20.28 18.64
N ALA A 130 6.89 21.36 18.88
CA ALA A 130 8.08 21.69 18.09
C ALA A 130 9.18 20.63 18.15
N ARG A 131 9.18 19.79 19.19
CA ARG A 131 10.25 18.82 19.47
C ARG A 131 9.87 17.39 19.09
N ARG A 132 8.62 17.00 19.35
CA ARG A 132 8.12 15.63 19.26
C ARG A 132 6.66 15.64 18.82
N ALA A 133 6.24 14.55 18.20
CA ALA A 133 4.85 14.26 17.95
C ALA A 133 4.59 12.77 18.19
N THR A 134 3.32 12.41 18.40
CA THR A 134 2.88 11.01 18.33
C THR A 134 3.26 10.43 16.97
N PRO A 135 3.72 9.17 16.88
CA PRO A 135 3.88 8.49 15.60
C PRO A 135 2.62 8.63 14.72
N GLY A 136 2.81 8.87 13.43
CA GLY A 136 1.75 9.29 12.50
C GLY A 136 1.61 10.81 12.33
N TYR A 137 2.22 11.60 13.22
CA TYR A 137 2.19 13.06 13.19
C TYR A 137 3.57 13.69 13.03
N LEU A 138 3.57 14.90 12.47
CA LEU A 138 4.76 15.66 12.14
C LEU A 138 5.10 16.63 13.27
N ALA A 139 6.24 16.41 13.93
CA ALA A 139 6.77 17.40 14.88
C ALA A 139 7.13 18.71 14.15
N GLY A 140 6.93 19.84 14.82
CA GLY A 140 7.17 21.16 14.21
C GLY A 140 6.54 22.30 15.02
N PRO A 141 6.93 23.56 14.74
CA PRO A 141 6.44 24.71 15.47
C PRO A 141 4.91 24.75 15.53
N ILE A 142 4.37 25.12 16.69
CA ILE A 142 2.94 25.41 16.82
C ILE A 142 2.75 26.88 16.50
N THR A 143 2.24 27.17 15.31
CA THR A 143 1.93 28.53 14.85
C THR A 143 0.55 28.95 15.35
N ALA A 144 0.40 30.23 15.70
CA ALA A 144 -0.91 30.79 15.96
C ALA A 144 -1.76 30.83 14.68
N GLY A 145 -3.08 30.75 14.84
CA GLY A 145 -4.05 30.76 13.75
C GLY A 145 -5.04 29.59 13.85
N THR A 146 -5.86 29.42 12.82
CA THR A 146 -6.91 28.41 12.77
C THR A 146 -6.34 27.05 12.35
N TRP A 147 -6.19 26.14 13.30
CA TRP A 147 -5.92 24.72 13.04
C TRP A 147 -7.23 23.98 12.76
N HIS A 148 -7.16 22.81 12.15
CA HIS A 148 -8.32 22.00 11.83
C HIS A 148 -8.08 20.57 12.30
N VAL A 149 -8.80 20.11 13.33
CA VAL A 149 -8.87 18.67 13.63
C VAL A 149 -9.73 18.03 12.55
N ALA A 150 -9.18 17.03 11.86
CA ALA A 150 -9.88 16.32 10.79
C ALA A 150 -10.46 15.02 11.35
N LEU A 151 -11.75 14.79 11.11
CA LEU A 151 -12.45 13.55 11.36
C LEU A 151 -12.79 12.88 10.03
N GLY A 152 -12.46 11.59 9.88
CA GLY A 152 -12.83 10.78 8.72
C GLY A 152 -13.87 9.73 9.11
N PRO A 153 -15.18 9.98 8.99
CA PRO A 153 -16.20 8.97 9.26
C PRO A 153 -16.17 7.90 8.17
N PHE A 154 -15.35 6.88 8.38
CA PHE A 154 -15.04 5.83 7.41
C PHE A 154 -16.18 4.83 7.30
N ALA A 155 -16.69 4.37 8.45
CA ALA A 155 -17.87 3.52 8.54
C ALA A 155 -18.82 4.10 9.59
N VAL A 156 -20.07 4.37 9.21
CA VAL A 156 -21.11 4.87 10.12
C VAL A 156 -22.33 3.96 10.00
N VAL A 157 -22.57 3.16 11.03
CA VAL A 157 -23.67 2.20 11.09
C VAL A 157 -24.96 2.94 11.47
N PRO A 158 -26.11 2.67 10.80
CA PRO A 158 -27.39 3.25 11.21
C PRO A 158 -27.74 2.96 12.68
N PRO A 159 -28.34 3.91 13.42
CA PRO A 159 -28.81 5.23 12.99
C PRO A 159 -27.72 6.31 12.90
N GLY A 160 -26.49 5.99 13.29
CA GLY A 160 -25.31 6.84 13.27
C GLY A 160 -24.57 6.83 14.60
N VAL A 161 -23.60 7.73 14.76
CA VAL A 161 -22.69 7.75 15.92
C VAL A 161 -22.47 9.17 16.45
N ASP A 162 -22.52 9.32 17.77
CA ASP A 162 -22.12 10.56 18.45
C ASP A 162 -20.63 10.54 18.78
N TYR A 163 -20.00 11.70 18.70
CA TYR A 163 -18.58 11.85 18.98
C TYR A 163 -18.31 13.04 19.91
N GLU A 164 -17.24 12.92 20.66
CA GLU A 164 -16.64 14.00 21.46
C GLU A 164 -15.16 14.15 21.06
N VAL A 165 -14.70 15.38 20.85
CA VAL A 165 -13.28 15.70 20.57
C VAL A 165 -12.79 16.73 21.58
N THR A 166 -11.82 16.36 22.40
CA THR A 166 -11.19 17.23 23.38
C THR A 166 -9.86 17.76 22.83
N VAL A 167 -9.69 19.08 22.87
CA VAL A 167 -8.44 19.75 22.48
C VAL A 167 -7.82 20.40 23.70
N THR A 168 -6.57 20.08 23.99
CA THR A 168 -5.78 20.68 25.07
C THR A 168 -4.58 21.42 24.50
N LEU A 169 -4.48 22.72 24.77
CA LEU A 169 -3.33 23.56 24.43
C LEU A 169 -2.46 23.77 25.66
N ARG A 170 -1.17 23.50 25.53
CA ARG A 170 -0.18 23.77 26.60
C ARG A 170 0.69 24.96 26.22
N PHE A 171 0.90 25.87 27.16
CA PHE A 171 1.58 27.14 26.91
C PHE A 171 3.02 27.12 27.41
N GLY A 172 3.89 27.86 26.73
CA GLY A 172 5.29 28.06 27.10
C GLY A 172 6.25 28.08 25.93
N ARG A 173 7.55 27.99 26.22
CA ARG A 173 8.60 27.98 25.20
C ARG A 173 9.19 26.58 25.04
N GLU A 174 9.03 25.98 23.87
CA GLU A 174 9.78 24.78 23.48
C GLU A 174 11.11 25.19 22.85
N ARG A 175 12.23 24.95 23.55
CA ARG A 175 13.56 25.39 23.09
C ARG A 175 14.22 24.42 22.10
N ARG A 176 13.82 23.15 22.12
CA ARG A 176 14.41 22.12 21.26
C ARG A 176 13.47 21.86 20.08
N ARG A 177 14.04 21.76 18.88
CA ARG A 177 13.31 21.45 17.66
C ARG A 177 13.58 20.02 17.23
N PHE A 178 12.59 19.40 16.61
CA PHE A 178 12.78 18.15 15.89
C PHE A 178 13.83 18.32 14.79
N ARG A 179 14.67 17.30 14.60
CA ARG A 179 15.64 17.21 13.50
C ARG A 179 15.34 15.91 12.74
N PRO A 180 14.90 16.00 11.48
CA PRO A 180 14.77 14.82 10.63
C PRO A 180 16.12 14.11 10.50
N ASP A 181 16.05 12.79 10.44
CA ASP A 181 17.16 11.89 10.20
C ASP A 181 16.65 10.75 9.30
N PRO A 182 16.50 11.02 7.99
CA PRO A 182 15.94 10.05 7.05
C PRO A 182 16.96 8.95 6.70
N ALA A 183 16.47 7.81 6.22
CA ALA A 183 17.34 6.73 5.77
C ALA A 183 18.30 7.16 4.63
N PRO A 184 19.52 6.60 4.57
CA PRO A 184 20.37 6.70 3.39
C PRO A 184 19.68 6.14 2.14
N ARG A 185 19.81 6.82 0.99
CA ARG A 185 19.20 6.39 -0.28
C ARG A 185 19.98 5.31 -1.04
N ARG A 186 21.01 4.73 -0.41
CA ARG A 186 21.94 3.75 -1.00
C ARG A 186 22.69 3.00 0.09
N VAL A 187 22.83 1.68 -0.10
CA VAL A 187 23.78 0.82 0.61
C VAL A 187 25.12 0.84 -0.13
N ARG A 188 26.21 1.11 0.57
CA ARG A 188 27.55 1.25 -0.02
C ARG A 188 28.14 -0.10 -0.40
N GLY A 189 29.01 -0.13 -1.41
CA GLY A 189 29.74 -1.35 -1.81
C GLY A 189 28.92 -2.37 -2.60
N THR A 190 27.67 -2.05 -2.96
CA THR A 190 26.77 -2.96 -3.70
C THR A 190 26.89 -2.77 -5.22
N GLY A 191 26.84 -3.87 -5.98
CA GLY A 191 27.01 -3.91 -7.45
C GLY A 191 25.77 -4.43 -8.19
N PRO A 192 25.89 -4.80 -9.47
CA PRO A 192 24.77 -5.40 -10.19
C PRO A 192 24.35 -6.73 -9.60
N GLY A 193 23.05 -6.97 -9.44
CA GLY A 193 22.53 -8.21 -8.88
C GLY A 193 21.01 -8.24 -8.75
N TRP A 194 20.52 -9.34 -8.19
CA TRP A 194 19.14 -9.51 -7.73
C TRP A 194 19.09 -9.16 -6.24
N TYR A 195 18.17 -8.27 -5.88
CA TYR A 195 17.96 -7.80 -4.52
C TYR A 195 16.56 -8.16 -4.07
N ARG A 196 16.41 -8.65 -2.84
CA ARG A 196 15.13 -9.07 -2.26
C ARG A 196 14.55 -7.95 -1.41
N GLY A 197 13.25 -7.73 -1.49
CA GLY A 197 12.62 -6.75 -0.63
C GLY A 197 11.12 -6.92 -0.46
N ASP A 198 10.60 -6.14 0.47
CA ASP A 198 9.20 -6.09 0.84
C ASP A 198 8.76 -4.62 0.83
N CYS A 199 7.91 -4.24 -0.12
CA CYS A 199 7.60 -2.82 -0.35
C CYS A 199 6.39 -2.31 0.42
N HIS A 200 5.65 -3.19 1.10
CA HIS A 200 4.39 -2.85 1.76
C HIS A 200 4.50 -3.26 3.24
N LEU A 201 4.85 -2.30 4.10
CA LEU A 201 5.09 -2.54 5.52
C LEU A 201 4.67 -1.34 6.34
N HIS A 202 4.12 -1.63 7.52
CA HIS A 202 3.61 -0.64 8.45
C HIS A 202 4.35 -0.69 9.78
N THR A 203 4.57 0.49 10.36
CA THR A 203 5.15 0.61 11.68
C THR A 203 4.14 1.24 12.63
N VAL A 204 4.58 1.49 13.86
CA VAL A 204 3.84 2.32 14.82
C VAL A 204 3.56 3.74 14.32
N HIS A 205 3.93 4.13 13.11
CA HIS A 205 3.60 5.43 12.53
C HIS A 205 2.24 5.43 11.78
N SER A 206 1.68 4.27 11.45
CA SER A 206 0.27 4.11 11.07
C SER A 206 -0.42 3.21 12.11
N ASP A 207 -1.07 2.13 11.68
CA ASP A 207 -1.76 1.12 12.46
C ASP A 207 -0.92 -0.15 12.70
N GLY A 208 0.31 -0.18 12.19
CA GLY A 208 1.30 -1.19 12.54
C GLY A 208 1.71 -1.16 14.01
N ARG A 209 2.23 -2.30 14.49
CA ARG A 209 2.73 -2.51 15.85
C ARG A 209 4.26 -2.62 15.92
N HIS A 210 4.91 -2.82 14.77
CA HIS A 210 6.35 -2.87 14.68
C HIS A 210 6.97 -1.49 14.88
N THR A 211 7.99 -1.41 15.73
CA THR A 211 8.88 -0.25 15.72
C THR A 211 9.78 -0.30 14.49
N GLN A 212 10.31 0.84 14.04
CA GLN A 212 11.29 0.87 12.93
C GLN A 212 12.49 -0.07 13.19
N ALA A 213 12.95 -0.16 14.45
CA ALA A 213 14.05 -1.04 14.83
C ALA A 213 13.67 -2.53 14.77
N SER A 214 12.48 -2.90 15.27
CA SER A 214 12.01 -4.30 15.20
C SER A 214 11.73 -4.70 13.76
N LEU A 215 11.14 -3.83 12.95
CA LEU A 215 10.88 -4.08 11.54
C LEU A 215 12.17 -4.28 10.75
N ALA A 216 13.20 -3.46 10.98
CA ALA A 216 14.52 -3.64 10.35
C ALA A 216 15.18 -4.97 10.75
N ALA A 217 15.00 -5.42 11.98
CA ALA A 217 15.51 -6.72 12.42
C ALA A 217 14.80 -7.88 11.72
N LEU A 218 13.46 -7.84 11.67
CA LEU A 218 12.63 -8.84 10.98
C LEU A 218 12.94 -8.89 9.47
N ALA A 219 13.14 -7.73 8.83
CA ALA A 219 13.53 -7.67 7.43
C ALA A 219 14.87 -8.39 7.16
N ARG A 220 15.86 -8.21 8.05
CA ARG A 220 17.15 -8.91 7.93
C ARG A 220 17.03 -10.40 8.20
N GLU A 221 16.18 -10.80 9.15
CA GLU A 221 15.88 -12.21 9.43
C GLU A 221 15.21 -12.89 8.23
N ALA A 222 14.31 -12.19 7.54
CA ALA A 222 13.69 -12.66 6.30
C ALA A 222 14.65 -12.69 5.09
N GLY A 223 15.87 -12.16 5.22
CA GLY A 223 16.86 -12.11 4.14
C GLY A 223 16.57 -11.02 3.10
N LEU A 224 15.95 -9.91 3.52
CA LEU A 224 15.67 -8.76 2.66
C LEU A 224 16.87 -7.81 2.56
N ASP A 225 17.15 -7.35 1.35
CA ASP A 225 18.11 -6.29 1.05
C ASP A 225 17.48 -4.89 1.14
N PHE A 226 16.16 -4.80 0.91
CA PHE A 226 15.43 -3.53 1.02
C PHE A 226 14.02 -3.71 1.56
N ILE A 227 13.49 -2.63 2.14
CA ILE A 227 12.08 -2.52 2.55
C ILE A 227 11.46 -1.22 2.04
N GLY A 228 10.15 -1.22 1.82
CA GLY A 228 9.33 -0.01 1.72
C GLY A 228 8.72 0.32 3.08
N SER A 229 8.81 1.57 3.51
CA SER A 229 8.05 2.06 4.66
C SER A 229 6.86 2.84 4.12
N THR A 230 5.67 2.26 4.20
CA THR A 230 4.47 2.69 3.49
C THR A 230 3.32 2.96 4.45
N GLU A 231 3.60 3.74 5.49
CA GLU A 231 2.58 4.10 6.49
C GLU A 231 1.34 4.72 5.83
N HIS A 232 0.15 4.38 6.33
CA HIS A 232 -1.10 4.97 5.84
C HIS A 232 -1.11 6.49 5.93
N ASN A 233 -1.17 7.15 4.77
CA ASN A 233 -1.50 8.56 4.62
C ASN A 233 -0.58 9.54 5.41
N THR A 234 0.65 9.12 5.75
CA THR A 234 1.58 9.93 6.54
C THR A 234 3.04 9.69 6.18
N SER A 235 3.82 10.78 6.12
CA SER A 235 5.26 10.73 5.87
C SER A 235 6.11 10.65 7.14
N SER A 236 5.49 10.50 8.32
CA SER A 236 6.17 10.71 9.59
C SER A 236 7.34 9.75 9.86
N ALA A 237 7.23 8.47 9.46
CA ALA A 237 8.30 7.47 9.61
C ALA A 237 9.54 7.80 8.75
N GLN A 238 9.31 8.37 7.56
CA GLN A 238 10.37 8.72 6.59
C GLN A 238 11.41 9.69 7.19
N LEU A 239 11.00 10.49 8.18
CA LEU A 239 11.85 11.49 8.84
C LEU A 239 12.71 10.93 9.97
N THR A 240 12.59 9.65 10.33
CA THR A 240 13.30 9.05 11.48
C THR A 240 14.04 7.75 11.20
N TRP A 241 13.85 7.14 10.02
CA TRP A 241 14.49 5.87 9.67
C TRP A 241 16.02 5.85 9.78
N GLY A 242 16.72 6.96 9.53
CA GLY A 242 18.18 7.06 9.64
C GLY A 242 18.74 6.71 11.02
N ARG A 243 17.91 6.75 12.06
CA ARG A 243 18.27 6.35 13.43
C ARG A 243 18.21 4.84 13.67
N HIS A 244 17.58 4.10 12.76
CA HIS A 244 17.18 2.71 12.94
C HIS A 244 17.68 1.80 11.81
N THR A 245 17.91 2.34 10.61
CA THR A 245 18.37 1.59 9.45
C THR A 245 19.84 1.16 9.60
N PRO A 246 20.15 -0.14 9.54
CA PRO A 246 21.52 -0.63 9.51
C PRO A 246 22.19 -0.38 8.17
N ASP A 247 23.52 -0.42 8.13
CA ASP A 247 24.31 -0.07 6.94
C ASP A 247 24.09 -0.99 5.72
N ASP A 248 23.56 -2.20 5.95
CA ASP A 248 23.34 -3.26 4.95
C ASP A 248 21.89 -3.32 4.42
N LEU A 249 20.97 -2.50 4.93
CA LEU A 249 19.55 -2.49 4.53
C LEU A 249 19.17 -1.17 3.86
N LEU A 250 18.51 -1.24 2.69
CA LEU A 250 17.94 -0.06 2.05
C LEU A 250 16.49 0.15 2.50
N VAL A 251 16.16 1.36 2.96
CA VAL A 251 14.76 1.76 3.19
C VAL A 251 14.30 2.68 2.07
N LEU A 252 13.27 2.25 1.32
CA LEU A 252 12.53 3.08 0.39
C LEU A 252 11.48 3.86 1.20
N ASN A 253 11.59 5.18 1.23
CA ASN A 253 10.48 5.99 1.75
C ASN A 253 9.27 5.80 0.84
N GLY A 254 8.12 5.52 1.43
CA GLY A 254 6.86 5.52 0.73
C GLY A 254 5.71 5.95 1.61
N GLU A 255 4.52 5.77 1.06
CA GLU A 255 3.25 6.02 1.70
C GLU A 255 2.23 5.07 1.07
N GLU A 256 1.43 4.38 1.88
CA GLU A 256 0.21 3.77 1.36
C GLU A 256 -0.88 4.83 1.39
N VAL A 257 -1.27 5.26 0.19
CA VAL A 257 -2.35 6.21 -0.03
C VAL A 257 -3.66 5.43 0.03
N THR A 258 -4.28 5.47 1.20
CA THR A 258 -5.51 4.74 1.54
C THR A 258 -6.71 5.61 1.24
N THR A 259 -7.14 5.59 -0.03
CA THR A 259 -8.38 6.24 -0.44
C THR A 259 -9.60 5.42 0.01
N ARG A 260 -10.80 5.93 -0.25
CA ARG A 260 -12.05 5.18 -0.01
C ARG A 260 -12.49 4.33 -1.23
N ALA A 261 -11.62 4.16 -2.23
CA ALA A 261 -11.88 3.43 -3.48
C ALA A 261 -10.67 2.60 -3.93
N GLY A 262 -9.86 2.12 -2.98
CA GLY A 262 -8.65 1.35 -3.23
C GLY A 262 -7.41 2.01 -2.64
N HIS A 263 -6.41 1.19 -2.35
CA HIS A 263 -5.13 1.65 -1.82
C HIS A 263 -4.05 1.61 -2.91
N TRP A 264 -3.05 2.46 -2.78
CA TRP A 264 -1.86 2.40 -3.64
C TRP A 264 -0.62 2.91 -2.93
N LEU A 265 0.53 2.35 -3.26
CA LEU A 265 1.82 2.72 -2.69
C LEU A 265 2.47 3.80 -3.56
N ALA A 266 2.82 4.92 -2.92
CA ALA A 266 3.75 5.90 -3.47
C ALA A 266 5.16 5.54 -2.98
N LEU A 267 5.95 4.85 -3.79
CA LEU A 267 7.26 4.30 -3.39
C LEU A 267 8.46 5.12 -3.87
N GLY A 268 9.55 5.10 -3.10
CA GLY A 268 10.83 5.68 -3.49
C GLY A 268 10.90 7.21 -3.37
N LEU A 269 10.06 7.78 -2.49
CA LEU A 269 9.87 9.21 -2.32
C LEU A 269 11.10 9.90 -1.67
N PRO A 270 11.31 11.20 -1.94
CA PRO A 270 12.09 12.04 -1.04
C PRO A 270 11.49 12.02 0.37
N ALA A 271 12.34 12.07 1.40
CA ALA A 271 11.86 12.05 2.78
C ALA A 271 11.00 13.29 3.10
N GLY A 272 9.82 13.06 3.67
CA GLY A 272 8.85 14.10 4.01
C GLY A 272 7.90 14.46 2.87
N THR A 273 8.00 13.82 1.70
CA THR A 273 6.93 13.88 0.69
C THR A 273 5.70 13.19 1.25
N TRP A 274 4.55 13.87 1.15
CA TRP A 274 3.24 13.37 1.52
C TRP A 274 2.34 13.42 0.28
N VAL A 275 1.48 12.42 0.12
CA VAL A 275 0.51 12.35 -0.96
C VAL A 275 -0.88 12.43 -0.37
N ASP A 276 -1.72 13.30 -0.90
CA ASP A 276 -3.06 13.45 -0.39
C ASP A 276 -3.93 12.25 -0.81
N TRP A 277 -4.64 11.64 0.13
CA TRP A 277 -5.55 10.50 -0.13
C TRP A 277 -7.00 10.92 -0.29
N ARG A 278 -7.29 12.21 -0.10
CA ARG A 278 -8.64 12.74 0.10
C ARG A 278 -9.40 12.95 -1.21
N PHE A 279 -9.47 11.90 -2.02
CA PHE A 279 -10.12 11.91 -3.33
C PHE A 279 -10.85 10.59 -3.63
N ARG A 280 -11.76 10.64 -4.60
CA ARG A 280 -12.56 9.55 -5.14
C ARG A 280 -12.30 9.37 -6.65
N PRO A 281 -12.75 8.26 -7.27
CA PRO A 281 -12.62 8.06 -8.70
C PRO A 281 -13.22 9.20 -9.54
N GLU A 282 -14.34 9.78 -9.11
CA GLU A 282 -15.02 10.88 -9.78
C GLU A 282 -14.27 12.23 -9.73
N ASP A 283 -13.27 12.37 -8.85
CA ASP A 283 -12.49 13.62 -8.73
C ASP A 283 -11.37 13.72 -9.78
N ASP A 284 -11.08 12.65 -10.51
CA ASP A 284 -10.00 12.54 -11.52
C ASP A 284 -8.60 12.97 -10.99
N ALA A 285 -8.40 12.85 -9.67
CA ALA A 285 -7.17 13.31 -9.01
C ALA A 285 -6.04 12.26 -9.05
N LEU A 286 -6.36 10.99 -9.29
CA LEU A 286 -5.39 9.89 -9.25
C LEU A 286 -4.22 10.13 -10.22
N THR A 287 -4.52 10.53 -11.46
CA THR A 287 -3.47 10.78 -12.48
C THR A 287 -2.53 11.88 -12.01
N THR A 288 -3.06 12.99 -11.49
CA THR A 288 -2.28 14.11 -10.95
C THR A 288 -1.31 13.66 -9.84
N PHE A 289 -1.79 12.88 -8.87
CA PHE A 289 -0.94 12.40 -7.78
C PHE A 289 0.11 11.40 -8.25
N THR A 290 -0.25 10.45 -9.12
CA THR A 290 0.71 9.46 -9.64
C THR A 290 1.76 10.12 -10.54
N GLU A 291 1.42 11.14 -11.33
CA GLU A 291 2.39 11.94 -12.09
C GLU A 291 3.34 12.73 -11.19
N ARG A 292 2.85 13.29 -10.10
CA ARG A 292 3.71 13.95 -9.09
C ARG A 292 4.70 12.98 -8.46
N VAL A 293 4.23 11.79 -8.07
CA VAL A 293 5.09 10.72 -7.55
C VAL A 293 6.18 10.37 -8.56
N ARG A 294 5.84 10.23 -9.85
CA ARG A 294 6.83 10.00 -10.92
C ARG A 294 7.79 11.18 -11.07
N GLY A 295 7.31 12.41 -10.96
CA GLY A 295 8.08 13.65 -11.08
C GLY A 295 9.19 13.78 -10.04
N VAL A 296 8.99 13.21 -8.84
CA VAL A 296 10.04 13.13 -7.80
C VAL A 296 10.89 11.85 -7.88
N GLY A 297 10.69 11.03 -8.90
CA GLY A 297 11.43 9.80 -9.16
C GLY A 297 10.90 8.57 -8.44
N GLY A 298 9.66 8.61 -7.93
CA GLY A 298 8.99 7.49 -7.28
C GLY A 298 8.19 6.59 -8.23
N LEU A 299 7.42 5.68 -7.65
CA LEU A 299 6.49 4.77 -8.34
C LEU A 299 5.10 4.83 -7.70
N ALA A 300 4.06 4.69 -8.51
CA ALA A 300 2.71 4.40 -8.06
C ALA A 300 2.41 2.91 -8.27
N VAL A 301 2.10 2.18 -7.20
CA VAL A 301 1.80 0.74 -7.22
C VAL A 301 0.38 0.54 -6.70
N THR A 302 -0.52 -0.08 -7.45
CA THR A 302 -1.81 -0.51 -6.87
C THR A 302 -1.54 -1.55 -5.78
N ALA A 303 -2.04 -1.32 -4.57
CA ALA A 303 -1.95 -2.28 -3.47
C ALA A 303 -3.14 -3.23 -3.53
N HIS A 304 -2.89 -4.52 -3.27
CA HIS A 304 -3.86 -5.60 -3.08
C HIS A 304 -5.27 -5.35 -3.68
N PRO A 305 -5.41 -5.24 -5.02
CA PRO A 305 -6.59 -4.65 -5.67
C PRO A 305 -7.91 -5.41 -5.45
N PHE A 306 -7.81 -6.68 -5.06
CA PHE A 306 -8.96 -7.57 -4.82
C PHE A 306 -9.19 -7.85 -3.34
N ALA A 307 -8.45 -7.21 -2.43
CA ALA A 307 -8.62 -7.36 -1.00
C ALA A 307 -10.08 -7.04 -0.60
N PRO A 308 -10.75 -7.94 0.13
CA PRO A 308 -12.11 -7.74 0.56
C PRO A 308 -12.15 -6.74 1.72
N GLY A 309 -12.86 -5.63 1.56
CA GLY A 309 -13.04 -4.66 2.64
C GLY A 309 -13.64 -3.35 2.14
N PRO A 310 -14.42 -2.63 2.97
CA PRO A 310 -14.87 -1.29 2.62
C PRO A 310 -13.66 -0.41 2.29
N GLY A 311 -13.63 0.18 1.09
CA GLY A 311 -12.57 1.11 0.68
C GLY A 311 -11.27 0.48 0.19
N SER A 312 -11.01 -0.82 0.43
CA SER A 312 -9.77 -1.49 0.00
C SER A 312 -9.81 -2.04 -1.42
N THR A 313 -10.99 -2.52 -1.87
CA THR A 313 -11.14 -3.01 -3.25
C THR A 313 -10.91 -1.89 -4.26
N TRP A 314 -10.12 -2.17 -5.30
CA TRP A 314 -9.75 -1.22 -6.33
C TRP A 314 -10.97 -0.74 -7.13
N GLY A 315 -11.32 0.54 -6.97
CA GLY A 315 -12.47 1.19 -7.61
C GLY A 315 -12.12 2.16 -8.73
N PHE A 316 -10.85 2.34 -9.07
CA PHE A 316 -10.40 3.16 -10.20
C PHE A 316 -10.29 2.29 -11.48
N ASP A 317 -9.62 2.82 -12.52
CA ASP A 317 -9.44 2.13 -13.81
C ASP A 317 -8.87 0.70 -13.61
N PRO A 318 -9.61 -0.36 -14.01
CA PRO A 318 -9.20 -1.75 -13.83
C PRO A 318 -8.08 -2.17 -14.79
N THR A 319 -7.69 -1.33 -15.75
CA THR A 319 -6.51 -1.54 -16.59
C THR A 319 -5.23 -1.00 -15.95
N TYR A 320 -5.35 -0.33 -14.80
CA TYR A 320 -4.24 0.28 -14.05
C TYR A 320 -3.46 1.31 -14.87
N ALA A 321 -4.10 1.99 -15.82
CA ALA A 321 -3.42 2.88 -16.77
C ALA A 321 -2.65 4.05 -16.11
N ALA A 322 -3.09 4.49 -14.93
CA ALA A 322 -2.43 5.54 -14.14
C ALA A 322 -1.30 5.00 -13.24
N MET A 323 -1.04 3.69 -13.22
CA MET A 323 -0.14 3.03 -12.27
C MET A 323 1.12 2.49 -12.96
N ASP A 324 2.20 2.42 -12.19
CA ASP A 324 3.48 1.86 -12.66
C ASP A 324 3.57 0.36 -12.42
N LEU A 325 2.94 -0.15 -11.36
CA LEU A 325 2.92 -1.57 -10.99
C LEU A 325 1.60 -1.96 -10.30
N VAL A 326 1.36 -3.27 -10.17
CA VAL A 326 0.28 -3.85 -9.36
C VAL A 326 0.85 -4.90 -8.40
N GLU A 327 0.45 -4.82 -7.14
CA GLU A 327 0.66 -5.86 -6.15
C GLU A 327 -0.37 -6.98 -6.37
N ILE A 328 0.09 -8.17 -6.72
CA ILE A 328 -0.77 -9.32 -7.07
C ILE A 328 -0.63 -10.49 -6.10
N TRP A 329 0.21 -10.32 -5.08
CA TRP A 329 0.37 -11.25 -3.97
C TRP A 329 0.64 -10.45 -2.71
N ASN A 330 -0.32 -10.49 -1.79
CA ASN A 330 -0.28 -9.75 -0.52
C ASN A 330 -0.38 -10.69 0.68
N GLY A 331 0.68 -10.80 1.48
CA GLY A 331 0.67 -11.66 2.66
C GLY A 331 0.59 -13.18 2.33
N PRO A 332 -0.02 -13.98 3.22
CA PRO A 332 -0.31 -15.39 2.95
C PRO A 332 -1.20 -15.55 1.71
N TRP A 333 -0.90 -16.54 0.87
CA TRP A 333 -1.63 -16.75 -0.38
C TRP A 333 -3.12 -17.04 -0.19
N THR A 334 -3.98 -16.22 -0.78
CA THR A 334 -5.44 -16.31 -0.71
C THR A 334 -6.10 -16.31 -2.11
N LEU A 335 -7.44 -16.34 -2.16
CA LEU A 335 -8.18 -16.41 -3.42
C LEU A 335 -8.20 -15.06 -4.17
N ASP A 336 -8.14 -13.94 -3.45
CA ASP A 336 -7.98 -12.60 -4.00
C ASP A 336 -6.63 -12.43 -4.72
N ASP A 337 -5.54 -13.00 -4.20
CA ASP A 337 -4.26 -13.07 -4.94
C ASP A 337 -4.42 -13.86 -6.24
N GLN A 338 -5.13 -14.99 -6.20
CA GLN A 338 -5.40 -15.78 -7.40
C GLN A 338 -6.24 -14.99 -8.41
N PHE A 339 -7.24 -14.22 -7.98
CA PHE A 339 -7.97 -13.32 -8.86
C PHE A 339 -7.08 -12.22 -9.43
N ALA A 340 -6.16 -11.66 -8.64
CA ALA A 340 -5.20 -10.67 -9.10
C ALA A 340 -4.30 -11.22 -10.21
N VAL A 341 -3.78 -12.44 -10.06
CA VAL A 341 -2.98 -13.11 -11.10
C VAL A 341 -3.77 -13.32 -12.38
N GLU A 342 -5.00 -13.81 -12.31
CA GLU A 342 -5.81 -14.06 -13.51
C GLU A 342 -6.23 -12.76 -14.20
N ALA A 343 -6.60 -11.72 -13.45
CA ALA A 343 -6.91 -10.40 -14.00
C ALA A 343 -5.69 -9.78 -14.71
N TRP A 344 -4.52 -9.85 -14.09
CA TRP A 344 -3.27 -9.41 -14.69
C TRP A 344 -2.91 -10.24 -15.94
N HIS A 345 -3.08 -11.55 -15.89
CA HIS A 345 -2.83 -12.40 -17.05
C HIS A 345 -3.76 -12.06 -18.23
N ALA A 346 -5.03 -11.74 -17.96
CA ALA A 346 -5.96 -11.28 -18.99
C ALA A 346 -5.52 -9.95 -19.62
N LEU A 347 -4.95 -9.01 -18.85
CA LEU A 347 -4.35 -7.79 -19.39
C LEU A 347 -3.18 -8.12 -20.34
N LEU A 348 -2.28 -9.02 -19.94
CA LEU A 348 -1.17 -9.46 -20.79
C LEU A 348 -1.65 -10.05 -22.12
N VAL A 349 -2.67 -10.92 -22.07
CA VAL A 349 -3.29 -11.51 -23.28
C VAL A 349 -3.92 -10.44 -24.17
N ALA A 350 -4.53 -9.41 -23.58
CA ALA A 350 -5.09 -8.26 -24.29
C ALA A 350 -4.02 -7.28 -24.84
N GLY A 351 -2.73 -7.53 -24.58
CA GLY A 351 -1.62 -6.68 -25.03
C GLY A 351 -1.31 -5.49 -24.10
N THR A 352 -1.90 -5.46 -22.91
CA THR A 352 -1.61 -4.46 -21.87
C THR A 352 -0.61 -5.04 -20.87
N TYR A 353 0.53 -4.39 -20.70
CA TYR A 353 1.51 -4.79 -19.69
C TYR A 353 1.61 -3.75 -18.58
N VAL A 354 1.33 -4.22 -17.36
CA VAL A 354 1.71 -3.57 -16.12
C VAL A 354 2.63 -4.53 -15.36
N PRO A 355 3.84 -4.11 -14.93
CA PRO A 355 4.68 -4.94 -14.09
C PRO A 355 4.02 -5.25 -12.75
N VAL A 356 4.41 -6.38 -12.17
CA VAL A 356 3.81 -6.89 -10.94
C VAL A 356 4.83 -7.14 -9.85
N MET A 357 4.34 -7.14 -8.62
CA MET A 357 5.13 -7.37 -7.41
C MET A 357 4.29 -8.01 -6.31
N GLY A 358 4.93 -8.39 -5.21
CA GLY A 358 4.27 -8.91 -4.00
C GLY A 358 4.98 -8.45 -2.73
N SER A 359 4.21 -8.29 -1.66
CA SER A 359 4.67 -7.73 -0.38
C SER A 359 3.84 -8.29 0.78
N SER A 360 4.34 -8.15 2.01
CA SER A 360 3.65 -8.77 3.16
C SER A 360 2.46 -7.99 3.71
N ASP A 361 2.49 -6.66 3.59
CA ASP A 361 1.55 -5.77 4.28
C ASP A 361 1.47 -6.10 5.78
N SER A 362 2.65 -6.33 6.38
CA SER A 362 2.78 -6.68 7.79
C SER A 362 2.54 -5.46 8.69
N HIS A 363 1.57 -5.62 9.57
CA HIS A 363 1.16 -4.70 10.62
C HIS A 363 1.50 -5.25 12.01
N THR A 364 1.35 -6.56 12.22
CA THR A 364 1.42 -7.20 13.54
C THR A 364 2.43 -8.35 13.59
N GLU A 365 2.70 -8.86 14.80
CA GLU A 365 3.70 -9.94 15.02
C GLU A 365 3.28 -11.29 14.42
N ASP A 366 1.98 -11.52 14.20
CA ASP A 366 1.44 -12.71 13.55
C ASP A 366 1.51 -12.66 12.01
N GLN A 367 1.83 -11.49 11.44
CA GLN A 367 2.03 -11.30 10.01
C GLN A 367 3.52 -11.33 9.68
N VAL A 368 3.91 -12.27 8.81
CA VAL A 368 5.31 -12.51 8.47
C VAL A 368 5.83 -11.39 7.56
N VAL A 369 6.82 -10.64 8.04
CA VAL A 369 7.58 -9.67 7.23
C VAL A 369 8.30 -10.42 6.10
N GLY A 370 8.15 -9.95 4.86
CA GLY A 370 8.75 -10.58 3.68
C GLY A 370 8.02 -11.82 3.16
N LEU A 371 6.73 -12.01 3.47
CA LEU A 371 5.89 -13.03 2.83
C LEU A 371 4.78 -12.36 2.01
N PRO A 372 4.88 -12.30 0.67
CA PRO A 372 6.04 -12.65 -0.15
C PRO A 372 7.11 -11.55 -0.21
N GLN A 373 8.20 -11.87 -0.91
CA GLN A 373 9.31 -10.99 -1.28
C GLN A 373 9.25 -10.67 -2.77
N THR A 374 9.50 -9.41 -3.11
CA THR A 374 9.83 -9.00 -4.47
C THR A 374 11.34 -9.02 -4.67
N VAL A 375 11.79 -9.80 -5.65
CA VAL A 375 13.20 -9.91 -6.04
C VAL A 375 13.42 -9.09 -7.31
N VAL A 376 14.23 -8.03 -7.23
CA VAL A 376 14.43 -7.05 -8.31
C VAL A 376 15.89 -7.03 -8.79
N ARG A 377 16.07 -7.04 -10.10
CA ARG A 377 17.39 -6.85 -10.72
C ARG A 377 17.72 -5.37 -10.78
N ALA A 378 18.82 -4.98 -10.14
CA ALA A 378 19.29 -3.62 -10.12
C ALA A 378 20.81 -3.55 -10.26
N GLY A 379 21.33 -2.43 -10.79
CA GLY A 379 22.78 -2.23 -10.93
C GLY A 379 23.52 -1.98 -9.61
N THR A 380 22.80 -1.79 -8.50
CA THR A 380 23.29 -1.45 -7.15
C THR A 380 22.09 -1.29 -6.22
N LEU A 381 22.28 -1.50 -4.92
CA LEU A 381 21.24 -1.34 -3.90
C LEU A 381 21.05 0.14 -3.55
N SER A 382 20.21 0.84 -4.32
CA SER A 382 19.86 2.24 -4.11
C SER A 382 18.44 2.53 -4.57
N THR A 383 17.77 3.52 -3.95
CA THR A 383 16.38 3.88 -4.28
C THR A 383 16.17 4.06 -5.79
N PRO A 384 16.98 4.85 -6.53
CA PRO A 384 16.74 5.03 -7.96
C PRO A 384 16.97 3.77 -8.79
N ALA A 385 17.86 2.87 -8.36
CA ALA A 385 18.16 1.64 -9.09
C ALA A 385 17.06 0.59 -8.89
N VAL A 386 16.55 0.44 -7.66
CA VAL A 386 15.41 -0.41 -7.33
C VAL A 386 14.15 0.07 -8.05
N VAL A 387 13.84 1.37 -7.98
CA VAL A 387 12.72 2.00 -8.71
C VAL A 387 12.78 1.69 -10.20
N ARG A 388 13.95 1.83 -10.84
CA ARG A 388 14.12 1.52 -12.27
C ARG A 388 13.92 0.03 -12.57
N GLY A 389 14.42 -0.85 -11.71
CA GLY A 389 14.24 -2.29 -11.86
C GLY A 389 12.77 -2.70 -11.80
N LEU A 390 12.06 -2.22 -10.77
CA LEU A 390 10.62 -2.45 -10.58
C LEU A 390 9.80 -1.89 -11.74
N ARG A 391 10.02 -0.63 -12.14
CA ARG A 391 9.32 -0.02 -13.29
C ARG A 391 9.54 -0.78 -14.60
N GLY A 392 10.71 -1.39 -14.76
CA GLY A 392 11.03 -2.21 -15.93
C GLY A 392 10.44 -3.61 -15.88
N GLY A 393 9.81 -4.02 -14.78
CA GLY A 393 9.40 -5.40 -14.55
C GLY A 393 10.56 -6.37 -14.47
N HIS A 394 11.75 -5.89 -14.13
CA HIS A 394 12.94 -6.71 -13.92
C HIS A 394 12.88 -7.36 -12.53
N SER A 395 11.76 -8.02 -12.25
CA SER A 395 11.46 -8.59 -10.95
C SER A 395 10.64 -9.88 -11.04
N TRP A 396 10.75 -10.67 -10.00
CA TRP A 396 9.93 -11.84 -9.72
C TRP A 396 9.58 -11.85 -8.22
N ILE A 397 8.66 -12.71 -7.82
CA ILE A 397 8.08 -12.77 -6.48
C ILE A 397 8.35 -14.18 -5.92
N ALA A 398 8.70 -14.27 -4.65
CA ALA A 398 8.90 -15.54 -3.94
C ALA A 398 8.32 -15.45 -2.53
N GLU A 399 7.82 -16.55 -1.99
CA GLU A 399 7.33 -16.59 -0.61
C GLU A 399 8.42 -16.34 0.44
N SER A 400 9.69 -16.59 0.12
CA SER A 400 10.80 -16.41 1.04
C SER A 400 12.16 -16.35 0.34
N SER A 401 13.20 -16.04 1.11
CA SER A 401 14.60 -16.03 0.67
C SER A 401 15.17 -17.42 0.40
N ALA A 402 14.48 -18.49 0.79
CA ALA A 402 14.89 -19.87 0.51
C ALA A 402 14.69 -20.28 -0.97
N VAL A 403 13.75 -19.63 -1.66
CA VAL A 403 13.41 -19.95 -3.06
C VAL A 403 14.21 -19.07 -4.01
N ASP A 404 14.91 -19.68 -4.96
CA ASP A 404 15.57 -18.99 -6.08
C ASP A 404 15.00 -19.45 -7.43
N LEU A 405 14.98 -18.55 -8.40
CA LEU A 405 14.39 -18.76 -9.72
C LEU A 405 15.14 -17.98 -10.80
N SER A 406 15.34 -18.63 -11.96
CA SER A 406 15.76 -17.96 -13.19
C SER A 406 14.82 -18.29 -14.34
N LEU A 407 14.37 -17.27 -15.07
CA LEU A 407 13.61 -17.38 -16.31
C LEU A 407 14.42 -16.73 -17.43
N THR A 408 14.81 -17.51 -18.45
CA THR A 408 15.62 -17.02 -19.57
C THR A 408 15.01 -17.48 -20.90
N ALA A 409 14.79 -16.53 -21.81
CA ALA A 409 14.50 -16.80 -23.21
C ALA A 409 15.77 -16.61 -24.05
N SER A 410 16.04 -17.52 -24.99
CA SER A 410 17.28 -17.53 -25.80
C SER A 410 16.98 -17.76 -27.28
N LEU A 411 17.69 -17.03 -28.14
CA LEU A 411 17.65 -17.19 -29.59
C LEU A 411 19.03 -16.88 -30.18
N GLY A 412 19.78 -17.94 -30.51
CA GLY A 412 21.18 -17.82 -30.90
C GLY A 412 22.03 -17.33 -29.71
N ASP A 413 22.69 -16.19 -29.88
CA ASP A 413 23.51 -15.51 -28.86
C ASP A 413 22.72 -14.50 -28.00
N ARG A 414 21.47 -14.22 -28.36
CA ARG A 414 20.61 -13.28 -27.65
C ARG A 414 19.89 -13.96 -26.50
N THR A 415 19.81 -13.28 -25.37
CA THR A 415 19.05 -13.72 -24.20
C THR A 415 18.19 -12.58 -23.63
N ALA A 416 17.05 -12.92 -23.05
CA ALA A 416 16.20 -12.00 -22.31
C ALA A 416 15.64 -12.66 -21.05
N THR A 417 15.37 -11.88 -20.01
CA THR A 417 14.74 -12.32 -18.77
C THR A 417 13.53 -11.44 -18.40
N CYS A 418 13.06 -11.50 -17.15
CA CYS A 418 11.90 -10.80 -16.63
C CYS A 418 11.89 -9.31 -17.03
N GLY A 419 10.78 -8.88 -17.64
CA GLY A 419 10.55 -7.52 -18.11
C GLY A 419 11.34 -7.11 -19.36
N GLU A 420 12.18 -7.99 -19.91
CA GLU A 420 12.94 -7.75 -21.14
C GLU A 420 12.23 -8.31 -22.38
N ALA A 421 12.64 -7.80 -23.54
CA ALA A 421 12.19 -8.26 -24.84
C ALA A 421 13.36 -8.85 -25.63
N LEU A 422 13.20 -10.08 -26.11
CA LEU A 422 14.23 -10.78 -26.89
C LEU A 422 14.35 -10.25 -28.32
N GLY A 423 13.26 -9.69 -28.88
CA GLY A 423 13.24 -9.16 -30.24
C GLY A 423 13.32 -10.27 -31.31
N ALA A 424 12.69 -11.42 -31.07
CA ALA A 424 12.55 -12.48 -32.05
C ALA A 424 11.52 -12.11 -33.13
N ALA A 425 11.72 -12.58 -34.35
CA ALA A 425 10.75 -12.50 -35.43
C ALA A 425 9.62 -13.53 -35.21
N ALA A 426 8.45 -13.30 -35.80
CA ALA A 426 7.27 -14.15 -35.59
C ALA A 426 7.49 -15.64 -35.97
N THR A 427 8.42 -15.92 -36.89
CA THR A 427 8.77 -17.27 -37.35
C THR A 427 9.88 -17.93 -36.54
N ASP A 428 10.53 -17.20 -35.63
CA ASP A 428 11.63 -17.73 -34.84
C ASP A 428 11.12 -18.71 -33.78
N LEU A 429 11.91 -19.76 -33.56
CA LEU A 429 11.72 -20.69 -32.44
C LEU A 429 12.65 -20.25 -31.30
N VAL A 430 12.08 -20.01 -30.14
CA VAL A 430 12.78 -19.47 -28.97
C VAL A 430 12.80 -20.53 -27.88
N ASP A 431 13.99 -20.78 -27.33
CA ASP A 431 14.16 -21.65 -26.16
C ASP A 431 13.89 -20.84 -24.89
N VAL A 432 12.96 -21.30 -24.07
CA VAL A 432 12.64 -20.70 -22.78
C VAL A 432 12.94 -21.71 -21.68
N ARG A 433 13.81 -21.32 -20.76
CA ARG A 433 14.26 -22.13 -19.63
C ARG A 433 13.83 -21.48 -18.32
N LEU A 434 13.24 -22.29 -17.45
CA LEU A 434 12.99 -22.00 -16.05
C LEU A 434 13.86 -22.95 -15.20
N THR A 435 14.63 -22.39 -14.27
CA THR A 435 15.30 -23.15 -13.20
C THR A 435 14.80 -22.67 -11.85
N VAL A 436 14.54 -23.61 -10.93
CA VAL A 436 14.03 -23.35 -9.58
C VAL A 436 14.92 -24.08 -8.57
N THR A 437 15.16 -23.48 -7.41
CA THR A 437 15.79 -24.13 -6.26
C THR A 437 15.09 -23.74 -4.96
N GLY A 438 15.13 -24.61 -3.95
CA GLY A 438 14.59 -24.33 -2.61
C GLY A 438 13.07 -24.44 -2.49
N ALA A 439 12.42 -25.15 -3.42
CA ALA A 439 10.98 -25.37 -3.42
C ALA A 439 10.63 -26.87 -3.53
N PRO A 440 10.94 -27.73 -2.54
CA PRO A 440 10.78 -29.19 -2.63
C PRO A 440 9.35 -29.63 -2.97
N GLY A 441 9.23 -30.64 -3.85
CA GLY A 441 7.94 -31.22 -4.24
C GLY A 441 6.92 -30.24 -4.86
N CYS A 442 7.35 -29.09 -5.36
CA CYS A 442 6.49 -28.08 -5.96
C CYS A 442 6.37 -28.26 -7.48
N LEU A 443 5.26 -27.79 -8.05
CA LEU A 443 5.02 -27.76 -9.48
C LEU A 443 5.55 -26.47 -10.10
N ALA A 444 6.64 -26.56 -10.86
CA ALA A 444 7.19 -25.46 -11.66
C ALA A 444 6.59 -25.48 -13.08
N GLN A 445 6.11 -24.34 -13.58
CA GLN A 445 5.45 -24.22 -14.88
C GLN A 445 5.92 -22.99 -15.67
N LEU A 446 6.06 -23.16 -16.97
CA LEU A 446 6.11 -22.07 -17.95
C LEU A 446 4.71 -21.84 -18.51
N ARG A 447 4.23 -20.60 -18.47
CA ARG A 447 2.89 -20.18 -18.93
C ARG A 447 2.99 -19.19 -20.08
N GLY A 448 2.25 -19.45 -21.15
CA GLY A 448 2.03 -18.55 -22.27
C GLY A 448 0.61 -17.95 -22.25
N PRO A 449 0.16 -17.30 -23.34
CA PRO A 449 -1.13 -16.61 -23.39
C PRO A 449 -2.36 -17.52 -23.23
N VAL A 450 -2.24 -18.79 -23.63
CA VAL A 450 -3.38 -19.72 -23.73
C VAL A 450 -3.25 -20.89 -22.73
N GLY A 451 -2.33 -20.79 -21.77
CA GLY A 451 -2.14 -21.79 -20.71
C GLY A 451 -0.68 -22.21 -20.50
N VAL A 452 -0.51 -23.41 -19.94
CA VAL A 452 0.80 -23.99 -19.60
C VAL A 452 1.49 -24.50 -20.87
N LEU A 453 2.75 -24.10 -21.06
CA LEU A 453 3.63 -24.52 -22.17
C LEU A 453 4.45 -25.77 -21.80
N GLY A 454 4.80 -25.89 -20.53
CA GLY A 454 5.55 -27.01 -19.97
C GLY A 454 5.64 -26.91 -18.46
N GLY A 455 5.96 -28.01 -17.78
CA GLY A 455 6.15 -28.02 -16.34
C GLY A 455 6.87 -29.27 -15.84
N ALA A 456 7.38 -29.19 -14.62
CA ALA A 456 8.05 -30.27 -13.91
C ALA A 456 7.75 -30.16 -12.41
N VAL A 457 7.85 -31.28 -11.69
CA VAL A 457 7.87 -31.27 -10.23
C VAL A 457 9.33 -31.18 -9.79
N THR A 458 9.64 -30.27 -8.89
CA THR A 458 10.98 -30.16 -8.27
C THR A 458 11.28 -31.39 -7.43
N ASP A 459 12.55 -31.77 -7.34
CA ASP A 459 13.01 -32.88 -6.51
C ASP A 459 12.89 -32.61 -5.00
N ASP A 460 13.34 -33.58 -4.20
CA ASP A 460 13.28 -33.54 -2.73
C ASP A 460 14.21 -32.45 -2.15
N GLU A 461 15.24 -32.04 -2.90
CA GLU A 461 16.11 -30.90 -2.59
C GLU A 461 15.51 -29.55 -3.06
N GLY A 462 14.37 -29.58 -3.76
CA GLY A 462 13.69 -28.40 -4.28
C GLY A 462 14.26 -27.82 -5.55
N ALA A 463 15.10 -28.56 -6.27
CA ALA A 463 15.61 -28.19 -7.57
C ALA A 463 14.69 -28.69 -8.70
N GLY A 464 14.56 -27.89 -9.75
CA GLY A 464 13.79 -28.27 -10.94
C GLY A 464 14.16 -27.45 -12.16
N GLU A 465 14.02 -28.04 -13.34
CA GLU A 465 14.24 -27.38 -14.62
C GLU A 465 13.07 -27.67 -15.57
N VAL A 466 12.60 -26.63 -16.27
CA VAL A 466 11.63 -26.73 -17.37
C VAL A 466 12.22 -26.02 -18.58
N VAL A 467 12.29 -26.72 -19.71
CA VAL A 467 12.74 -26.16 -20.99
C VAL A 467 11.67 -26.41 -22.04
N VAL A 468 11.28 -25.36 -22.75
CA VAL A 468 10.36 -25.44 -23.89
C VAL A 468 10.92 -24.64 -25.06
N THR A 469 10.63 -25.10 -26.28
CA THR A 469 10.90 -24.33 -27.50
C THR A 469 9.56 -23.90 -28.08
N VAL A 470 9.35 -22.60 -28.26
CA VAL A 470 8.05 -22.04 -28.69
C VAL A 470 8.21 -21.07 -29.87
N PRO A 471 7.23 -21.03 -30.79
CA PRO A 471 7.22 -20.05 -31.87
C PRO A 471 6.85 -18.67 -31.34
N ALA A 472 7.73 -17.68 -31.52
CA ALA A 472 7.56 -16.33 -30.97
C ALA A 472 6.28 -15.63 -31.46
N GLY A 473 5.82 -15.92 -32.68
CA GLY A 473 4.59 -15.36 -33.24
C GLY A 473 3.29 -15.86 -32.59
N LEU A 474 3.30 -17.01 -31.90
CA LEU A 474 2.13 -17.54 -31.18
C LEU A 474 2.24 -17.34 -29.66
N VAL A 475 3.45 -17.11 -29.16
CA VAL A 475 3.75 -16.95 -27.73
C VAL A 475 4.48 -15.61 -27.52
N PRO A 476 3.77 -14.46 -27.56
CA PRO A 476 4.39 -13.13 -27.43
C PRO A 476 5.09 -12.91 -26.09
N PHE A 477 4.70 -13.65 -25.05
CA PHE A 477 5.32 -13.61 -23.72
C PHE A 477 5.31 -14.99 -23.07
N VAL A 478 6.24 -15.20 -22.15
CA VAL A 478 6.26 -16.35 -21.23
C VAL A 478 6.49 -15.87 -19.81
N ARG A 479 5.74 -16.42 -18.85
CA ARG A 479 5.94 -16.19 -17.40
C ARG A 479 6.08 -17.52 -16.68
N ALA A 480 6.69 -17.53 -15.50
CA ALA A 480 6.82 -18.73 -14.69
C ALA A 480 5.93 -18.66 -13.44
N GLU A 481 5.48 -19.82 -12.99
CA GLU A 481 4.83 -20.04 -11.69
C GLU A 481 5.43 -21.30 -11.04
N VAL A 482 5.61 -21.27 -9.72
CA VAL A 482 5.94 -22.41 -8.88
C VAL A 482 4.85 -22.51 -7.83
N ARG A 483 4.20 -23.68 -7.71
CA ARG A 483 3.05 -23.87 -6.81
C ARG A 483 3.20 -25.12 -5.95
N ARG A 484 2.75 -25.05 -4.69
CA ARG A 484 2.77 -26.20 -3.77
C ARG A 484 1.81 -27.31 -4.22
N LEU A 485 2.24 -28.57 -4.12
CA LEU A 485 1.38 -29.74 -4.40
C LEU A 485 0.85 -30.43 -3.14
N ASP A 486 1.49 -30.21 -1.99
CA ASP A 486 1.23 -30.86 -0.70
C ASP A 486 0.15 -30.15 0.14
N GLY A 487 -0.24 -28.94 -0.23
CA GLY A 487 -1.35 -28.24 0.40
C GLY A 487 -2.70 -28.84 0.01
N ALA A 488 -3.62 -28.98 0.98
CA ALA A 488 -5.04 -28.93 0.64
C ALA A 488 -5.26 -27.65 -0.18
N PRO A 489 -6.07 -27.64 -1.27
CA PRO A 489 -6.46 -26.37 -1.88
C PRO A 489 -6.90 -25.42 -0.77
N VAL A 490 -6.55 -24.14 -0.83
CA VAL A 490 -7.06 -23.16 0.14
C VAL A 490 -8.57 -23.13 -0.04
N LEU A 491 -9.27 -23.96 0.74
CA LEU A 491 -10.71 -24.14 0.70
C LEU A 491 -11.31 -22.98 1.50
N ASP A 492 -11.47 -21.83 0.85
CA ASP A 492 -12.50 -20.90 1.28
C ASP A 492 -13.88 -21.50 0.89
N PRO A 493 -14.82 -21.69 1.85
CA PRO A 493 -16.13 -22.30 1.63
C PRO A 493 -17.06 -21.59 0.63
N LEU A 494 -16.67 -20.47 0.02
CA LEU A 494 -17.48 -19.74 -0.98
C LEU A 494 -17.31 -20.22 -2.45
N ALA A 495 -16.52 -21.28 -2.69
CA ALA A 495 -16.59 -22.27 -3.78
C ALA A 495 -16.90 -21.81 -5.24
N GLY A 496 -15.95 -21.78 -6.19
CA GLY A 496 -14.56 -22.19 -6.07
C GLY A 496 -13.78 -22.25 -7.38
N VAL A 497 -12.46 -22.30 -7.23
CA VAL A 497 -11.48 -22.97 -8.09
C VAL A 497 -10.37 -23.46 -7.14
N PRO A 498 -9.91 -24.72 -7.22
CA PRO A 498 -8.72 -25.14 -6.49
C PRO A 498 -7.47 -24.52 -7.15
N ALA A 499 -7.00 -23.40 -6.62
CA ALA A 499 -5.67 -22.90 -6.95
C ALA A 499 -4.68 -23.39 -5.90
N LEU A 500 -3.62 -24.05 -6.36
CA LEU A 500 -2.48 -24.41 -5.53
C LEU A 500 -1.78 -23.13 -5.07
N ALA A 501 -1.36 -23.07 -3.80
CA ALA A 501 -0.71 -21.89 -3.24
C ALA A 501 0.57 -21.54 -4.03
N MET A 502 0.77 -20.25 -4.30
CA MET A 502 1.97 -19.76 -4.97
C MET A 502 3.18 -19.91 -4.06
N VAL A 503 4.32 -20.29 -4.66
CA VAL A 503 5.65 -20.31 -4.04
C VAL A 503 6.53 -19.25 -4.67
N ALA A 504 6.49 -19.14 -6.00
CA ALA A 504 7.17 -18.09 -6.74
C ALA A 504 6.49 -17.82 -8.08
N MET A 505 6.60 -16.59 -8.58
CA MET A 505 6.15 -16.23 -9.94
C MET A 505 6.96 -15.08 -10.53
N THR A 506 6.96 -14.94 -11.84
CA THR A 506 7.74 -13.90 -12.53
C THR A 506 6.89 -12.86 -13.22
N ASN A 507 7.43 -11.65 -13.38
CA ASN A 507 7.07 -10.85 -14.56
C ASN A 507 7.41 -11.62 -15.84
N PRO A 508 6.71 -11.38 -16.97
CA PRO A 508 6.98 -12.09 -18.20
C PRO A 508 8.33 -11.73 -18.80
N VAL A 509 8.91 -12.65 -19.57
CA VAL A 509 9.85 -12.33 -20.65
C VAL A 509 9.07 -12.22 -21.96
N PHE A 510 9.35 -11.20 -22.76
CA PHE A 510 8.70 -10.99 -24.06
C PHE A 510 9.56 -11.58 -25.17
N LEU A 511 8.97 -12.41 -26.04
CA LEU A 511 9.73 -13.10 -27.09
C LEU A 511 9.92 -12.20 -28.31
N GLY A 512 8.90 -11.41 -28.67
CA GLY A 512 8.93 -10.45 -29.78
C GLY A 512 9.38 -9.05 -29.37
N ALA A 513 8.81 -8.03 -30.01
CA ALA A 513 8.92 -6.65 -29.54
C ALA A 513 8.25 -6.52 -28.16
N GLY A 514 8.91 -5.84 -27.23
CA GLY A 514 8.34 -5.58 -25.91
C GLY A 514 7.13 -4.65 -25.98
N PRO A 515 6.25 -4.66 -24.95
CA PRO A 515 5.15 -3.71 -24.86
C PRO A 515 5.69 -2.28 -24.94
N SER A 516 5.03 -1.43 -25.73
CA SER A 516 5.37 -0.01 -25.80
C SER A 516 5.24 0.57 -24.40
N ARG A 517 6.35 1.10 -23.86
CA ARG A 517 6.28 1.91 -22.64
C ARG A 517 5.37 3.09 -22.98
N ARG A 518 4.19 3.18 -22.38
CA ARG A 518 3.41 4.41 -22.41
C ARG A 518 4.26 5.47 -21.72
N THR A 519 5.07 6.18 -22.48
CA THR A 519 5.54 7.50 -22.09
C THR A 519 4.28 8.33 -22.02
N GLY A 520 3.90 8.76 -20.81
CA GLY A 520 2.79 9.67 -20.60
C GLY A 520 2.86 10.75 -21.67
N ALA A 521 1.77 10.91 -22.41
CA ALA A 521 1.68 11.95 -23.41
C ALA A 521 1.96 13.26 -22.68
N ALA A 522 3.10 13.90 -23.02
CA ALA A 522 3.24 15.32 -22.80
C ALA A 522 2.05 15.95 -23.53
N THR A 523 1.11 16.50 -22.77
CA THR A 523 -0.01 17.27 -23.29
C THR A 523 0.59 18.42 -24.10
N GLY A 524 0.42 18.32 -25.41
CA GLY A 524 0.78 19.36 -26.36
C GLY A 524 -0.31 20.42 -26.43
N SER A 525 0.18 21.66 -26.57
CA SER A 525 -0.49 22.96 -26.77
C SER A 525 -1.20 23.59 -25.58
#